data_AF-A0A847ALQ0-F1
#
_entry.id   AF-A0A847ALQ0-F1
#
_cell.length_a   1.000
_cell.length_b   1.000
_cell.length_c   1.000
_cell.angle_alpha   90.00
_cell.angle_beta   90.00
_cell.angle_gamma   90.00
#
_symmetry.space_group_name_H-M   'P 1'
#
loop_
_entity.id
_entity.type
_entity.pdbx_description
1 polymer ?
#
loop_
_entity_poly.entity_id
_entity_poly.type
_entity_poly.pdbx_seq_one_letter_code
_entity_poly.pdbx_strand_id
1 'polypeptide(L)'
;MKTRIDKFSRIVFTTLFVVLLSAANINVAGAEISAAGELERVAEIRLVLEDWMVNDKYWEVKNSAGTVRIEAEPLFEIEDWMINESKWGFDLRKNIIVPDEKNLKVEDWMINNNLWN
;
A
#
# COMPACT_ATOMS: atom_id res chain seq x y z
N MET A 1 32.52 -1.51 -52.69
CA MET A 1 32.32 -0.56 -51.57
C MET A 1 31.21 -1.02 -50.63
N LYS A 2 30.00 -1.34 -51.11
CA LYS A 2 28.86 -1.87 -50.32
C LYS A 2 29.24 -3.07 -49.41
N THR A 3 29.88 -4.09 -49.98
CA THR A 3 30.32 -5.30 -49.25
C THR A 3 31.34 -5.07 -48.13
N ARG A 4 32.05 -3.94 -48.12
CA ARG A 4 32.97 -3.58 -47.03
C ARG A 4 32.23 -2.87 -45.89
N ILE A 5 31.21 -2.08 -46.23
CA ILE A 5 30.34 -1.39 -45.27
C ILE A 5 29.49 -2.41 -44.51
N ASP A 6 28.91 -3.40 -45.19
CA ASP A 6 28.09 -4.44 -44.55
C ASP A 6 28.90 -5.30 -43.57
N LYS A 7 30.15 -5.62 -43.93
CA LYS A 7 31.07 -6.35 -43.05
C LYS A 7 31.46 -5.52 -41.82
N PHE A 8 31.67 -4.22 -41.98
CA PHE A 8 31.97 -3.32 -40.89
C PHE A 8 30.79 -3.19 -39.91
N SER A 9 29.58 -2.95 -40.42
CA SER A 9 28.35 -2.88 -39.60
C SER A 9 28.07 -4.18 -38.86
N ARG A 10 28.31 -5.34 -39.50
CA ARG A 10 28.17 -6.64 -38.85
C ARG A 10 29.16 -6.81 -37.70
N ILE A 11 30.42 -6.42 -37.89
CA ILE A 11 31.45 -6.50 -36.84
C ILE A 11 31.06 -5.60 -35.66
N VAL A 12 30.70 -4.33 -35.92
CA VAL A 12 30.30 -3.37 -34.87
C VAL A 12 29.08 -3.87 -34.08
N PHE A 13 28.08 -4.42 -34.76
CA PHE A 13 26.89 -4.96 -34.09
C PHE A 13 27.24 -6.19 -33.23
N THR A 14 28.06 -7.10 -33.76
CA THR A 14 28.47 -8.30 -32.99
C THR A 14 29.31 -7.94 -31.77
N THR A 15 30.22 -6.97 -31.87
CA THR A 15 31.04 -6.57 -30.72
C THR A 15 30.20 -5.84 -29.67
N LEU A 16 29.30 -4.94 -30.06
CA LEU A 16 28.38 -4.27 -29.15
C LEU A 16 27.47 -5.29 -28.42
N PHE A 17 26.95 -6.27 -29.14
CA PHE A 17 26.08 -7.31 -28.58
C PHE A 17 26.82 -8.19 -27.56
N VAL A 18 28.06 -8.59 -27.83
CA VAL A 18 28.88 -9.38 -26.90
C VAL A 18 29.22 -8.58 -25.63
N VAL A 19 29.51 -7.28 -25.76
CA VAL A 19 29.78 -6.42 -24.60
C VAL A 19 28.53 -6.27 -23.72
N LEU A 20 27.36 -6.08 -24.32
CA LEU A 20 26.09 -6.00 -23.58
C LEU A 20 25.75 -7.30 -22.85
N LEU A 21 25.93 -8.46 -23.49
CA LEU A 21 25.72 -9.76 -22.85
C LEU A 21 26.71 -10.01 -21.71
N SER A 22 27.95 -9.54 -21.85
CA SER A 22 28.98 -9.63 -20.79
C SER A 22 28.64 -8.74 -19.58
N ALA A 23 28.08 -7.54 -19.82
CA ALA A 23 27.64 -6.63 -18.77
C ALA A 23 26.34 -7.08 -18.08
N ALA A 24 25.49 -7.85 -18.77
CA ALA A 24 24.24 -8.37 -18.21
C ALA A 24 24.45 -9.57 -17.26
N ASN A 25 25.63 -10.20 -17.26
CA ASN A 25 25.91 -11.36 -16.43
C ASN A 25 26.55 -10.96 -15.08
N ILE A 26 25.96 -9.96 -14.41
CA ILE A 26 26.36 -9.59 -13.05
C ILE A 26 25.70 -10.61 -12.12
N ASN A 27 26.47 -11.59 -11.67
CA ASN A 27 26.02 -12.51 -10.62
C ASN A 27 26.06 -11.74 -9.27
N VAL A 28 25.04 -10.92 -9.03
CA VAL A 28 24.83 -10.26 -7.74
C VAL A 28 24.34 -11.33 -6.77
N ALA A 29 25.26 -11.90 -5.99
CA ALA A 29 24.88 -12.63 -4.79
C ALA A 29 24.20 -11.64 -3.83
N GLY A 30 22.86 -11.69 -3.79
CA GLY A 30 22.04 -10.77 -3.00
C GLY A 30 20.97 -10.01 -3.77
N ALA A 31 20.64 -10.37 -5.02
CA ALA A 31 19.43 -9.88 -5.68
C ALA A 31 18.17 -10.55 -5.09
N GLU A 32 18.01 -10.48 -3.77
CA GLU A 32 16.73 -10.67 -3.12
C GLU A 32 15.94 -9.40 -3.38
N ILE A 33 14.86 -9.54 -4.15
CA ILE A 33 13.89 -8.47 -4.35
C ILE A 33 13.09 -8.36 -3.04
N SER A 34 13.70 -7.74 -2.03
CA SER A 34 13.04 -7.35 -0.78
C SER A 34 12.39 -5.97 -0.96
N ALA A 35 11.58 -5.83 -2.01
CA ALA A 35 10.89 -4.57 -2.31
C ALA A 35 9.72 -4.27 -1.35
N ALA A 36 9.26 -5.25 -0.55
CA ALA A 36 8.18 -5.04 0.41
C ALA A 36 8.67 -4.47 1.75
N GLY A 37 9.86 -4.88 2.23
CA GLY A 37 10.37 -4.47 3.56
C GLY A 37 11.01 -3.07 3.60
N GLU A 38 11.44 -2.52 2.45
CA GLU A 38 12.02 -1.17 2.41
C GLU A 38 10.98 -0.06 2.47
N LEU A 39 9.70 -0.33 2.13
CA LEU A 39 8.61 0.63 2.30
C LEU A 39 8.26 0.86 3.78
N GLU A 40 8.48 -0.14 4.64
CA GLU A 40 8.27 -0.03 6.09
C GLU A 40 9.45 0.65 6.82
N ARG A 41 10.58 0.87 6.14
CA ARG A 41 11.75 1.62 6.66
C ARG A 41 11.69 3.12 6.35
N VAL A 42 10.54 3.64 5.93
CA VAL A 42 10.29 5.08 6.05
C VAL A 42 10.21 5.34 7.55
N ALA A 43 11.25 5.96 8.12
CA ALA A 43 11.17 6.48 9.47
C ALA A 43 9.91 7.35 9.56
N GLU A 44 8.89 6.86 10.25
CA GLU A 44 7.66 7.60 10.44
C GLU A 44 8.04 8.95 11.03
N ILE A 45 7.79 10.01 10.25
CA ILE A 45 7.97 11.37 10.77
C ILE A 45 7.03 11.44 11.97
N ARG A 46 7.57 11.82 13.14
CA ARG A 46 6.75 11.98 14.35
C ARG A 46 5.54 12.83 13.97
N LEU A 47 4.35 12.24 14.08
CA LEU A 47 3.10 12.96 13.88
C LEU A 47 3.08 14.11 14.89
N VAL A 48 3.18 15.34 14.40
CA VAL A 48 3.05 16.54 15.20
C VAL A 48 1.62 17.02 15.02
N LEU A 49 0.92 17.25 16.14
CA LEU A 49 -0.38 17.89 16.10
C LEU A 49 -0.22 19.31 15.56
N GLU A 50 -0.92 19.60 14.47
CA GLU A 50 -0.95 20.93 13.88
C GLU A 50 -2.00 21.80 14.59
N ASP A 51 -1.86 23.13 14.53
CA ASP A 51 -2.74 24.07 15.27
C ASP A 51 -4.23 23.82 14.96
N TRP A 52 -4.58 23.55 13.71
CA TRP A 52 -5.96 23.27 13.32
C TRP A 52 -6.55 22.02 13.98
N MET A 53 -5.72 21.05 14.39
CA MET A 53 -6.17 19.81 15.03
C MET A 53 -6.55 20.02 16.50
N VAL A 54 -6.00 21.05 17.15
CA VAL A 54 -6.11 21.25 18.61
C VAL A 54 -6.76 22.58 18.99
N ASN A 55 -6.89 23.51 18.05
CA ASN A 55 -7.45 24.83 18.30
C ASN A 55 -8.96 24.80 18.04
N ASP A 56 -9.74 24.92 19.11
CA ASP A 56 -11.20 24.90 19.08
C ASP A 56 -11.79 25.93 18.12
N LYS A 57 -11.10 27.04 17.82
CA LYS A 57 -11.55 28.03 16.83
C LYS A 57 -11.83 27.43 15.44
N TYR A 58 -11.16 26.34 15.05
CA TYR A 58 -11.38 25.66 13.77
C TYR A 58 -12.56 24.68 13.79
N TRP A 59 -12.98 24.25 14.99
CA TRP A 59 -14.06 23.28 15.21
C TRP A 59 -15.33 23.89 15.81
N GLU A 60 -15.21 25.10 16.38
CA GLU A 60 -16.30 25.92 16.85
C GLU A 60 -17.17 26.31 15.65
N VAL A 61 -18.17 25.46 15.37
CA VAL A 61 -19.35 25.87 14.61
C VAL A 61 -20.02 26.95 15.44
N LYS A 62 -19.73 28.22 15.13
CA LYS A 62 -20.45 29.33 15.73
C LYS A 62 -21.92 29.13 15.40
N ASN A 63 -22.71 28.75 16.40
CA ASN A 63 -24.16 28.90 16.42
C ASN A 63 -24.53 30.39 16.48
N SER A 64 -23.86 31.25 15.70
CA SER A 64 -24.38 32.54 15.33
C SER A 64 -25.58 32.27 14.43
N ALA A 65 -26.76 32.46 15.00
CA ALA A 65 -28.04 32.45 14.30
C ALA A 65 -27.88 33.08 12.90
N GLY A 66 -27.87 32.25 11.85
CA GLY A 66 -27.82 32.75 10.47
C GLY A 66 -27.25 31.82 9.41
N THR A 67 -26.30 30.93 9.70
CA THR A 67 -25.60 30.21 8.61
C THR A 67 -24.97 28.87 8.98
N VAL A 68 -25.59 28.09 9.88
CA VAL A 68 -25.42 26.64 9.76
C VAL A 68 -26.30 26.23 8.60
N ARG A 69 -25.74 26.23 7.39
CA ARG A 69 -26.25 25.31 6.38
C ARG A 69 -26.04 23.95 7.01
N ILE A 70 -27.12 23.38 7.53
CA ILE A 70 -27.21 21.94 7.69
C ILE A 70 -27.09 21.46 6.25
N GLU A 71 -25.86 21.18 5.81
CA GLU A 71 -25.63 20.27 4.72
C GLU A 71 -26.16 18.96 5.26
N ALA A 72 -27.48 18.78 5.14
CA ALA A 72 -28.07 17.48 5.26
C ALA A 72 -27.42 16.71 4.11
N GLU A 73 -26.37 15.96 4.45
CA GLU A 73 -25.85 14.97 3.54
C GLU A 73 -27.07 14.18 3.06
N PRO A 74 -27.22 13.98 1.74
CA PRO A 74 -28.30 13.15 1.27
C PRO A 74 -28.25 11.84 2.05
N LEU A 75 -29.40 11.36 2.52
CA LEU A 75 -29.48 10.04 3.14
C LEU A 75 -28.71 9.07 2.25
N PHE A 76 -27.57 8.57 2.73
CA PHE A 76 -26.78 7.61 1.98
C PHE A 76 -27.62 6.37 1.84
N GLU A 77 -28.31 6.25 0.71
CA GLU A 77 -29.03 5.04 0.35
C GLU A 77 -27.98 3.95 0.11
N ILE A 78 -28.23 2.77 0.66
CA ILE A 78 -27.38 1.61 0.39
C ILE A 78 -27.55 1.28 -1.09
N GLU A 79 -26.50 1.53 -1.87
CA GLU A 79 -26.53 1.31 -3.31
C GLU A 79 -26.63 -0.20 -3.62
N ASP A 80 -27.32 -0.56 -4.71
CA ASP A 80 -27.61 -1.97 -5.07
C ASP A 80 -26.36 -2.86 -5.11
N TRP A 81 -25.20 -2.32 -5.47
CA TRP A 81 -23.95 -3.08 -5.51
C TRP A 81 -23.46 -3.48 -4.10
N MET A 82 -23.77 -2.70 -3.07
CA MET A 82 -23.35 -2.96 -1.69
C MET A 82 -24.04 -4.19 -1.12
N ILE A 83 -25.30 -4.43 -1.52
CA ILE A 83 -26.12 -5.57 -1.04
C ILE A 83 -26.11 -6.77 -2.00
N ASN A 84 -25.56 -6.62 -3.20
CA ASN A 84 -25.55 -7.68 -4.19
C ASN A 84 -24.35 -8.61 -3.95
N GLU A 85 -24.58 -9.73 -3.26
CA GLU A 85 -23.57 -10.76 -2.95
C GLU A 85 -22.79 -11.25 -4.20
N SER A 86 -23.43 -11.26 -5.38
CA SER A 86 -22.78 -11.65 -6.63
C SER A 86 -21.71 -10.65 -7.11
N LYS A 87 -21.76 -9.39 -6.64
CA LYS A 87 -20.76 -8.35 -6.95
C LYS A 87 -19.49 -8.49 -6.12
N TRP A 88 -19.59 -9.10 -4.95
CA TRP A 88 -18.49 -9.25 -4.00
C TRP A 88 -17.73 -10.58 -4.18
N GLY A 89 -18.17 -11.44 -5.10
CA GLY A 89 -17.56 -12.77 -5.28
C GLY A 89 -17.63 -13.63 -4.02
N PHE A 90 -18.57 -13.34 -3.12
CA PHE A 90 -18.71 -14.02 -1.84
C PHE A 90 -19.54 -15.30 -2.04
N ASP A 91 -18.88 -16.38 -2.48
CA ASP A 91 -19.49 -17.71 -2.42
C ASP A 91 -19.44 -18.20 -0.97
N LEU A 92 -20.55 -18.04 -0.24
CA LEU A 92 -20.70 -18.52 1.14
C LEU A 92 -20.34 -20.00 1.29
N ARG A 93 -20.37 -20.82 0.23
CA ARG A 93 -20.01 -22.25 0.30
C ARG A 93 -18.51 -22.51 0.15
N LYS A 94 -17.75 -21.56 -0.42
CA LYS A 94 -16.28 -21.62 -0.55
C LYS A 94 -15.55 -20.79 0.49
N ASN A 95 -16.17 -19.70 0.96
CA ASN A 95 -15.54 -18.72 1.85
C ASN A 95 -15.88 -18.91 3.33
N ILE A 96 -16.77 -19.85 3.69
CA ILE A 96 -16.77 -20.42 5.04
C ILE A 96 -15.61 -21.42 5.12
N ILE A 97 -14.40 -20.88 5.13
CA ILE A 97 -13.32 -21.52 5.87
C ILE A 97 -13.79 -21.35 7.30
N VAL A 98 -14.29 -22.40 7.96
CA VAL A 98 -14.35 -22.38 9.42
C VAL A 98 -12.92 -22.14 9.82
N PRO A 99 -12.55 -20.94 10.30
CA PRO A 99 -11.18 -20.71 10.62
C PRO A 99 -10.88 -21.70 11.75
N ASP A 100 -9.84 -22.52 11.60
CA ASP A 100 -9.25 -23.25 12.72
C ASP A 100 -8.53 -22.20 13.59
N GLU A 101 -9.31 -21.24 14.06
CA GLU A 101 -8.90 -20.22 14.99
C GLU A 101 -8.68 -20.94 16.30
N LYS A 102 -7.41 -21.12 16.66
CA LYS A 102 -7.06 -21.48 18.03
C LYS A 102 -7.83 -20.56 18.96
N ASN A 103 -8.54 -21.15 19.92
CA ASN A 103 -9.20 -20.40 20.99
C ASN A 103 -8.28 -19.30 21.51
N LEU A 104 -8.72 -18.04 21.40
CA LEU A 104 -7.99 -16.90 21.91
C LEU A 104 -7.67 -17.14 23.39
N LYS A 105 -6.38 -17.06 23.73
CA LYS A 105 -5.91 -17.15 25.11
C LYS A 105 -5.45 -15.77 25.53
N VAL A 106 -5.76 -15.42 26.76
CA VAL A 106 -5.12 -14.28 27.41
C VAL A 106 -3.66 -14.64 27.62
N GLU A 107 -2.75 -13.84 27.08
CA GLU A 107 -1.32 -14.02 27.24
C GLU A 107 -0.81 -13.16 28.39
N ASP A 108 0.27 -13.58 29.06
CA ASP A 108 0.74 -12.96 30.30
C ASP A 108 1.03 -11.46 30.16
N TRP A 109 1.47 -11.01 28.98
CA TRP A 109 1.72 -9.60 28.71
C TRP A 109 0.43 -8.75 28.76
N MET A 110 -0.73 -9.31 28.41
CA MET A 110 -2.00 -8.59 28.39
C MET A 110 -2.49 -8.22 29.80
N ILE A 111 -2.03 -8.95 30.82
CA ILE A 111 -2.46 -8.79 32.21
C ILE A 111 -1.33 -8.32 33.14
N ASN A 112 -0.11 -8.14 32.62
CA ASN A 112 1.01 -7.73 33.44
C ASN A 112 0.99 -6.21 33.68
N ASN A 113 0.49 -5.82 34.85
CA ASN A 113 0.46 -4.42 35.28
C ASN A 113 1.81 -3.70 35.23
N ASN A 114 2.95 -4.41 35.25
CA ASN A 114 4.27 -3.79 35.12
C ASN A 114 4.66 -3.44 33.68
N LEU A 115 3.93 -3.94 32.67
CA LEU A 115 4.13 -3.59 31.25
C LEU A 115 3.27 -2.39 30.82
N TRP A 116 2.21 -2.08 31.58
CA TRP A 116 1.22 -1.06 31.22
C TRP A 116 1.19 0.15 32.17
N ASN A 117 1.89 0.07 33.31
CA ASN A 117 2.13 1.19 34.24
C ASN A 117 3.54 1.73 34.09
#